data_AF-D8K564-F1
#
_entry.id   AF-D8K564-F1
#
_cell.length_a   1.000
_cell.length_b   1.000
_cell.length_c   1.000
_cell.angle_alpha   90.00
_cell.angle_beta   90.00
_cell.angle_gamma   90.00
#
_symmetry.space_group_name_H-M   'P 1'
#
loop_
_entity.id
_entity.type
_entity.pdbx_description
1 polymer ?
#
loop_
_entity_poly.entity_id
_entity_poly.type
_entity_poly.pdbx_seq_one_letter_code
_entity_poly.pdbx_strand_id
1 'polypeptide(L)'
;MSKKITLFSLLLALWGASSLVLAHTIITDQATEGTGLYTGFDITHGCGFEDKPSLPVIAQSVAFPTGPNSAVTRMDTGEAISLGDVLIGGMHASGLINPAIIQNRDVFNATEELRDETGVVRGVHYTDGELQVDLDGVLPFRVSGVTFVEESCVTKVRARVAIANWCHHREGARRVDVWIARLTPVFNDERVVSIDFWPTLTINRDLTTNPLPENCGEGYEVAVEPSDEDIDQYLPMPGFIPGI
;
A
#
# COMPACT_ATOMS: atom_id res chain seq x y z
N MET A 1 -67.03 -15.60 23.45
CA MET A 1 -65.58 -15.65 23.73
C MET A 1 -64.83 -15.69 22.41
N SER A 2 -64.46 -14.53 21.87
CA SER A 2 -63.71 -14.43 20.61
C SER A 2 -62.21 -14.54 20.88
N LYS A 3 -61.57 -15.59 20.37
CA LYS A 3 -60.11 -15.74 20.37
C LYS A 3 -59.54 -15.00 19.15
N LYS A 4 -58.72 -13.99 19.43
CA LYS A 4 -57.88 -13.29 18.45
C LYS A 4 -56.78 -14.25 17.99
N ILE A 5 -56.65 -14.47 16.67
CA ILE A 5 -55.49 -15.15 16.09
C ILE A 5 -54.57 -14.04 15.59
N THR A 6 -53.45 -13.87 16.28
CA THR A 6 -52.40 -12.91 15.97
C THR A 6 -51.51 -13.50 14.88
N LEU A 7 -51.40 -12.79 13.75
CA LEU A 7 -50.50 -13.11 12.64
C LEU A 7 -49.06 -12.81 13.09
N PHE A 8 -48.20 -13.82 13.13
CA PHE A 8 -46.78 -13.65 13.45
C PHE A 8 -45.97 -13.78 12.15
N SER A 9 -45.55 -12.65 11.60
CA SER A 9 -44.62 -12.59 10.48
C SER A 9 -43.21 -12.90 10.99
N LEU A 10 -42.63 -14.02 10.57
CA LEU A 10 -41.20 -14.30 10.74
C LEU A 10 -40.61 -14.72 9.38
N LEU A 11 -39.98 -13.77 8.70
CA LEU A 11 -38.99 -14.03 7.66
C LEU A 11 -37.96 -12.91 7.77
N LEU A 12 -36.96 -13.15 8.62
CA LEU A 12 -35.79 -12.30 8.77
C LEU A 12 -34.54 -13.16 8.55
N ALA A 13 -33.66 -12.60 7.73
CA ALA A 13 -32.23 -12.84 7.62
C ALA A 13 -31.75 -14.19 7.08
N LEU A 14 -31.21 -14.15 5.85
CA LEU A 14 -29.79 -14.43 5.59
C LEU A 14 -29.50 -13.99 4.14
N TRP A 15 -29.47 -12.67 3.92
CA TRP A 15 -28.60 -12.15 2.88
C TRP A 15 -27.21 -12.21 3.47
N GLY A 16 -26.46 -13.24 3.06
CA GLY A 16 -25.04 -13.31 3.34
C GLY A 16 -24.42 -12.02 2.84
N ALA A 17 -23.79 -11.28 3.75
CA ALA A 17 -22.72 -10.39 3.33
C ALA A 17 -21.69 -11.30 2.67
N SER A 18 -21.72 -11.37 1.34
CA SER A 18 -20.58 -11.78 0.56
C SER A 18 -19.46 -10.84 0.97
N SER A 19 -18.53 -11.32 1.79
CA SER A 19 -17.23 -10.69 1.92
C SER A 19 -16.69 -10.61 0.51
N LEU A 20 -16.70 -9.41 -0.07
CA LEU A 20 -15.98 -9.09 -1.29
C LEU A 20 -14.51 -9.30 -0.93
N VAL A 21 -14.02 -10.51 -1.13
CA VAL A 21 -12.60 -10.82 -0.96
C VAL A 21 -11.91 -10.26 -2.20
N LEU A 22 -11.79 -8.92 -2.27
CA LEU A 22 -10.65 -8.32 -2.95
C LEU A 22 -9.46 -8.71 -2.10
N ALA A 23 -8.59 -9.57 -2.60
CA ALA A 23 -7.42 -10.01 -1.84
C ALA A 23 -6.25 -9.04 -2.11
N HIS A 24 -6.36 -7.83 -1.58
CA HIS A 24 -5.34 -6.79 -1.77
C HIS A 24 -3.91 -7.30 -1.58
N THR A 25 -2.97 -6.85 -2.43
CA THR A 25 -1.55 -7.01 -2.11
C THR A 25 -1.25 -6.18 -0.87
N ILE A 26 -0.66 -6.81 0.15
CA ILE A 26 -0.37 -6.18 1.44
C ILE A 26 1.13 -6.19 1.74
N ILE A 27 1.50 -5.47 2.80
CA ILE A 27 2.82 -5.55 3.43
C ILE A 27 2.62 -6.32 4.74
N THR A 28 3.40 -7.37 4.97
CA THR A 28 3.10 -8.39 5.98
C THR A 28 3.45 -8.00 7.40
N ASP A 29 4.40 -7.09 7.58
CA ASP A 29 5.00 -6.80 8.89
C ASP A 29 4.96 -5.31 9.24
N GLN A 30 5.28 -5.03 10.51
CA GLN A 30 5.39 -3.68 11.04
C GLN A 30 6.77 -3.48 11.66
N ALA A 31 7.30 -2.25 11.54
CA ALA A 31 8.54 -1.87 12.18
C ALA A 31 8.27 -1.24 13.56
N THR A 32 9.26 -1.33 14.43
CA THR A 32 9.36 -0.48 15.63
C THR A 32 10.45 0.57 15.40
N GLU A 33 10.27 1.76 15.96
CA GLU A 33 11.25 2.83 15.94
C GLU A 33 12.67 2.34 16.26
N GLY A 34 13.67 2.87 15.55
CA GLY A 34 15.08 2.52 15.70
C GLY A 34 15.44 1.13 15.16
N THR A 35 14.47 0.31 14.74
CA THR A 35 14.70 -1.04 14.24
C THR A 35 14.47 -1.12 12.73
N GLY A 36 15.41 -1.74 12.02
CA GLY A 36 15.18 -2.11 10.62
C GLY A 36 14.22 -3.29 10.53
N LEU A 37 13.51 -3.38 9.41
CA LEU A 37 12.54 -4.44 9.14
C LEU A 37 12.91 -5.18 7.85
N TYR A 38 12.85 -6.50 7.89
CA TYR A 38 12.78 -7.38 6.72
C TYR A 38 11.32 -7.76 6.54
N THR A 39 10.74 -7.49 5.38
CA THR A 39 9.33 -7.79 5.08
C THR A 39 9.17 -8.03 3.59
N GLY A 40 7.94 -8.11 3.08
CA GLY A 40 7.68 -8.24 1.66
C GLY A 40 6.31 -7.75 1.24
N PHE A 41 6.15 -7.57 -0.06
CA PHE A 41 4.86 -7.46 -0.71
C PHE A 41 4.28 -8.85 -0.85
N ASP A 42 3.12 -9.10 -0.24
CA ASP A 42 2.44 -10.38 -0.28
C ASP A 42 1.31 -10.34 -1.30
N ILE A 43 1.50 -11.06 -2.40
CA ILE A 43 0.54 -11.22 -3.49
C ILE A 43 -0.22 -12.51 -3.23
N THR A 44 -1.49 -12.38 -2.84
CA THR A 44 -2.31 -13.52 -2.38
C THR A 44 -3.30 -14.03 -3.43
N HIS A 45 -3.35 -13.39 -4.60
CA HIS A 45 -4.12 -13.87 -5.76
C HIS A 45 -3.64 -13.23 -7.08
N GLY A 46 -4.07 -13.84 -8.20
CA GLY A 46 -3.94 -13.26 -9.54
C GLY A 46 -4.99 -12.19 -9.85
N CYS A 47 -4.74 -11.28 -10.80
CA CYS A 47 -5.69 -10.20 -11.11
C CYS A 47 -7.04 -10.70 -11.61
N GLY A 48 -8.16 -10.13 -11.18
CA GLY A 48 -9.48 -10.65 -11.58
C GLY A 48 -10.61 -9.63 -11.52
N PHE A 49 -11.68 -9.94 -12.24
CA PHE A 49 -13.00 -9.33 -12.01
C PHE A 49 -13.85 -10.32 -11.22
N GLU A 50 -14.79 -9.84 -10.40
CA GLU A 50 -15.64 -10.69 -9.54
C GLU A 50 -16.29 -11.89 -10.26
N ASP A 51 -16.57 -11.75 -11.57
CA ASP A 51 -17.24 -12.76 -12.38
C ASP A 51 -16.32 -13.48 -13.40
N LYS A 52 -14.99 -13.32 -13.31
CA LYS A 52 -14.05 -13.93 -14.25
C LYS A 52 -12.93 -14.70 -13.54
N PRO A 53 -12.37 -15.75 -14.16
CA PRO A 53 -11.17 -16.39 -13.63
C PRO A 53 -10.06 -15.36 -13.42
N SER A 54 -9.38 -15.48 -12.27
CA SER A 54 -8.16 -14.72 -12.00
C SER A 54 -7.11 -15.01 -13.07
N LEU A 55 -6.25 -14.02 -13.33
CA LEU A 55 -5.16 -14.07 -14.27
C LEU A 55 -3.84 -14.12 -13.49
N PRO A 56 -2.85 -14.90 -13.95
CA PRO A 56 -1.54 -14.88 -13.34
C PRO A 56 -0.94 -13.46 -13.31
N VAL A 57 -0.22 -13.14 -12.23
CA VAL A 57 0.53 -11.88 -12.14
C VAL A 57 1.85 -12.05 -12.86
N ILE A 58 2.04 -11.33 -13.96
CA ILE A 58 3.24 -11.44 -14.80
C ILE A 58 4.28 -10.37 -14.49
N ALA A 59 3.89 -9.35 -13.72
CA ALA A 59 4.79 -8.35 -13.20
C ALA A 59 4.15 -7.59 -12.03
N GLN A 60 4.97 -6.99 -11.16
CA GLN A 60 4.53 -6.04 -10.15
C GLN A 60 5.34 -4.76 -10.27
N SER A 61 4.69 -3.61 -10.11
CA SER A 61 5.36 -2.34 -9.90
C SER A 61 4.92 -1.71 -8.58
N VAL A 62 5.83 -0.93 -8.01
CA VAL A 62 5.65 -0.28 -6.72
C VAL A 62 6.16 1.15 -6.81
N ALA A 63 5.46 2.10 -6.19
CA ALA A 63 5.97 3.44 -5.92
C ALA A 63 5.90 3.75 -4.41
N PHE A 64 7.03 4.18 -3.86
CA PHE A 64 7.19 4.45 -2.44
C PHE A 64 6.94 5.93 -2.11
N PRO A 65 6.46 6.26 -0.90
CA PRO A 65 6.28 7.63 -0.43
C PRO A 65 7.63 8.25 0.02
N THR A 66 8.63 8.19 -0.85
CA THR A 66 10.01 8.65 -0.59
C THR A 66 10.35 9.94 -1.32
N GLY A 67 9.34 10.60 -1.90
CA GLY A 67 9.52 11.81 -2.69
C GLY A 67 9.55 13.10 -1.90
N PRO A 68 10.15 14.16 -2.46
CA PRO A 68 10.11 15.50 -1.84
C PRO A 68 8.68 16.07 -1.79
N ASN A 69 7.78 15.56 -2.65
CA ASN A 69 6.38 15.95 -2.70
C ASN A 69 5.44 14.94 -2.05
N SER A 70 5.97 13.93 -1.34
CA SER A 70 5.13 12.98 -0.62
C SER A 70 4.26 13.71 0.41
N ALA A 71 2.97 13.40 0.40
CA ALA A 71 2.01 14.04 1.29
C ALA A 71 2.11 13.42 2.68
N VAL A 72 2.15 14.25 3.72
CA VAL A 72 2.03 13.80 5.11
C VAL A 72 0.80 14.40 5.74
N THR A 73 -0.10 13.54 6.21
CA THR A 73 -1.38 13.96 6.77
C THR A 73 -1.63 13.32 8.12
N ARG A 74 -2.19 14.09 9.05
CA ARG A 74 -2.74 13.57 10.29
C ARG A 74 -3.98 12.75 10.00
N MET A 75 -4.06 11.53 10.53
CA MET A 75 -5.18 10.64 10.24
C MET A 75 -6.46 10.98 11.00
N ASP A 76 -6.36 11.71 12.11
CA ASP A 76 -7.50 12.12 12.93
C ASP A 76 -8.18 13.41 12.41
N THR A 77 -7.41 14.33 11.83
CA THR A 77 -7.90 15.63 11.37
C THR A 77 -7.83 15.85 9.85
N GLY A 78 -7.03 15.06 9.13
CA GLY A 78 -6.70 15.30 7.72
C GLY A 78 -5.75 16.47 7.49
N GLU A 79 -5.21 17.07 8.56
CA GLU A 79 -4.30 18.21 8.47
C GLU A 79 -2.96 17.81 7.83
N ALA A 80 -2.50 18.59 6.85
CA ALA A 80 -1.19 18.41 6.26
C ALA A 80 -0.08 18.90 7.22
N ILE A 81 0.97 18.11 7.37
CA ILE A 81 2.10 18.40 8.25
C ILE A 81 3.43 18.13 7.53
N SER A 82 4.56 18.53 8.14
CA SER A 82 5.89 18.20 7.61
C SER A 82 6.35 16.83 8.13
N LEU A 83 6.95 16.00 7.27
CA LEU A 83 7.62 14.76 7.72
C LEU A 83 8.75 15.06 8.72
N GLY A 84 9.37 16.23 8.58
CA GLY A 84 10.42 16.71 9.48
C GLY A 84 9.98 16.98 10.90
N ASP A 85 8.69 17.24 11.11
CA ASP A 85 8.11 17.41 12.44
C ASP A 85 7.78 16.07 13.10
N VAL A 86 7.84 14.98 12.32
CA VAL A 86 7.49 13.61 12.74
C VAL A 86 8.73 12.75 12.93
N LEU A 87 9.62 12.71 11.95
CA LEU A 87 10.81 11.86 11.93
C LEU A 87 12.09 12.69 11.87
N ILE A 88 13.09 12.31 12.66
CA ILE A 88 14.41 12.95 12.65
C ILE A 88 15.02 12.80 11.26
N GLY A 89 15.36 13.93 10.62
CA GLY A 89 15.85 13.98 9.25
C GLY A 89 14.76 14.06 8.17
N GLY A 90 13.48 14.09 8.56
CA GLY A 90 12.32 14.12 7.65
C GLY A 90 12.27 15.31 6.71
N MET A 91 12.84 16.46 7.11
CA MET A 91 12.94 17.66 6.26
C MET A 91 13.89 17.49 5.08
N HIS A 92 14.84 16.55 5.16
CA HIS A 92 15.94 16.39 4.20
C HIS A 92 15.98 15.02 3.54
N ALA A 93 15.23 14.04 4.06
CA ALA A 93 15.19 12.71 3.51
C ALA A 93 13.78 12.39 2.99
N SER A 94 13.46 12.98 1.84
CA SER A 94 12.88 12.21 0.74
C SER A 94 13.70 10.92 0.61
N GLY A 95 13.28 9.83 1.27
CA GLY A 95 14.06 8.60 1.44
C GLY A 95 14.36 8.15 2.87
N LEU A 96 13.73 8.70 3.93
CA LEU A 96 13.91 8.18 5.30
C LEU A 96 13.34 6.76 5.47
N ILE A 97 12.20 6.50 4.83
CA ILE A 97 11.67 5.16 4.62
C ILE A 97 12.35 4.62 3.34
N ASN A 98 13.68 4.44 3.37
CA ASN A 98 14.42 3.98 2.19
C ASN A 98 14.23 2.46 2.06
N PRO A 99 13.52 1.98 1.02
CA PRO A 99 13.50 0.56 0.77
C PRO A 99 14.86 0.12 0.21
N ALA A 100 15.42 -0.94 0.76
CA ALA A 100 16.47 -1.71 0.13
C ALA A 100 15.83 -2.96 -0.46
N ILE A 101 15.74 -3.01 -1.80
CA ILE A 101 15.14 -4.13 -2.50
C ILE A 101 16.05 -5.36 -2.38
N ILE A 102 15.46 -6.51 -2.07
CA ILE A 102 16.21 -7.76 -1.96
C ILE A 102 16.07 -8.52 -3.28
N GLN A 103 17.21 -8.83 -3.89
CA GLN A 103 17.21 -9.71 -5.05
C GLN A 103 16.70 -11.10 -4.64
N ASN A 104 15.51 -11.45 -5.14
CA ASN A 104 14.85 -12.73 -5.00
C ASN A 104 14.24 -13.10 -6.36
N ARG A 105 14.27 -14.39 -6.71
CA ARG A 105 13.81 -14.88 -8.02
C ARG A 105 12.73 -15.96 -7.92
N ASP A 106 12.07 -16.06 -6.79
CA ASP A 106 11.08 -17.11 -6.54
C ASP A 106 9.81 -16.91 -7.37
N VAL A 107 9.48 -15.66 -7.71
CA VAL A 107 8.32 -15.30 -8.57
C VAL A 107 8.78 -14.67 -9.89
N PHE A 108 9.63 -13.64 -9.83
CA PHE A 108 10.06 -12.83 -10.97
C PHE A 108 11.58 -12.88 -11.13
N ASN A 109 12.09 -13.05 -12.35
CA ASN A 109 13.53 -13.19 -12.59
C ASN A 109 14.29 -11.87 -12.69
N ALA A 110 13.59 -10.76 -12.93
CA ALA A 110 14.17 -9.44 -13.08
C ALA A 110 13.60 -8.46 -12.06
N THR A 111 14.47 -7.59 -11.56
CA THR A 111 14.13 -6.53 -10.60
C THR A 111 14.88 -5.28 -10.99
N GLU A 112 14.17 -4.17 -11.11
CA GLU A 112 14.72 -2.86 -11.45
C GLU A 112 14.28 -1.83 -10.40
N GLU A 113 15.23 -1.23 -9.70
CA GLU A 113 14.95 -0.09 -8.83
C GLU A 113 14.90 1.19 -9.65
N LEU A 114 13.81 1.95 -9.50
CA LEU A 114 13.68 3.27 -10.09
C LEU A 114 14.15 4.30 -9.07
N ARG A 115 15.24 4.99 -9.40
CA ARG A 115 15.87 5.99 -8.53
C ARG A 115 15.69 7.38 -9.13
N ASP A 116 15.53 8.39 -8.27
CA ASP A 116 15.60 9.78 -8.71
C ASP A 116 17.05 10.25 -8.88
N GLU A 117 17.22 11.52 -9.26
CA GLU A 117 18.53 12.15 -9.49
C GLU A 117 19.43 12.16 -8.24
N THR A 118 18.86 12.02 -7.04
CA THR A 118 19.59 11.96 -5.77
C THR A 118 19.98 10.53 -5.39
N GLY A 119 19.53 9.54 -6.17
CA GLY A 119 19.77 8.12 -5.94
C GLY A 119 18.78 7.47 -4.97
N VAL A 120 17.74 8.18 -4.52
CA VAL A 120 16.71 7.63 -3.63
C VAL A 120 15.81 6.68 -4.43
N VAL A 121 15.50 5.50 -3.89
CA VAL A 121 14.56 4.56 -4.51
C VAL A 121 13.15 5.12 -4.41
N ARG A 122 12.53 5.34 -5.56
CA ARG A 122 11.17 5.88 -5.71
C ARG A 122 10.18 4.81 -6.12
N GLY A 123 10.66 3.78 -6.81
CA GLY A 123 9.86 2.63 -7.18
C GLY A 123 10.69 1.40 -7.47
N VAL A 124 10.01 0.29 -7.72
CA VAL A 124 10.64 -0.95 -8.17
C VAL A 124 9.72 -1.67 -9.15
N HIS A 125 10.30 -2.23 -10.20
CA HIS A 125 9.62 -3.13 -11.14
C HIS A 125 10.15 -4.54 -10.99
N TYR A 126 9.24 -5.50 -10.84
CA TYR A 126 9.51 -6.93 -10.85
C TYR A 126 8.91 -7.54 -12.12
N THR A 127 9.73 -8.19 -12.94
CA THR A 127 9.34 -8.70 -14.27
C THR A 127 10.02 -10.04 -14.58
N ASP A 128 9.73 -10.60 -15.76
CA ASP A 128 10.32 -11.86 -16.24
C ASP A 128 9.96 -13.06 -15.34
N GLY A 129 8.67 -13.29 -15.12
CA GLY A 129 8.16 -14.41 -14.33
C GLY A 129 6.64 -14.38 -14.29
N GLU A 130 6.06 -15.30 -13.53
CA GLU A 130 4.61 -15.42 -13.41
C GLU A 130 4.22 -16.04 -12.07
N LEU A 131 3.40 -15.35 -11.29
CA LEU A 131 2.73 -15.91 -10.13
C LEU A 131 1.42 -16.56 -10.58
N GLN A 132 1.30 -17.87 -10.34
CA GLN A 132 0.07 -18.61 -10.63
C GLN A 132 -1.06 -18.19 -9.70
N VAL A 133 -2.30 -18.29 -10.20
CA VAL A 133 -3.50 -17.72 -9.56
C VAL A 133 -3.85 -18.29 -8.19
N ASP A 134 -3.37 -19.50 -7.87
CA ASP A 134 -3.67 -20.23 -6.64
C ASP A 134 -2.47 -20.26 -5.66
N LEU A 135 -1.44 -19.44 -5.91
CA LEU A 135 -0.22 -19.39 -5.11
C LEU A 135 -0.02 -18.00 -4.50
N ASP A 136 0.52 -17.99 -3.29
CA ASP A 136 1.01 -16.77 -2.64
C ASP A 136 2.45 -16.49 -3.10
N GLY A 137 2.72 -15.24 -3.46
CA GLY A 137 4.04 -14.76 -3.85
C GLY A 137 4.51 -13.65 -2.92
N VAL A 138 5.72 -13.78 -2.36
CA VAL A 138 6.31 -12.76 -1.50
C VAL A 138 7.50 -12.11 -2.21
N LEU A 139 7.45 -10.79 -2.39
CA LEU A 139 8.55 -10.00 -2.93
C LEU A 139 9.27 -9.25 -1.80
N PRO A 140 10.44 -9.72 -1.34
CA PRO A 140 11.05 -9.22 -0.12
C PRO A 140 11.75 -7.87 -0.31
N PHE A 141 11.69 -7.04 0.72
CA PHE A 141 12.46 -5.81 0.83
C PHE A 141 12.83 -5.53 2.30
N ARG A 142 13.76 -4.60 2.50
CA ARG A 142 14.11 -4.09 3.83
C ARG A 142 13.82 -2.61 3.91
N VAL A 143 13.54 -2.15 5.12
CA VAL A 143 13.58 -0.72 5.46
C VAL A 143 14.52 -0.50 6.63
N SER A 144 15.26 0.60 6.60
CA SER A 144 16.05 1.05 7.74
C SER A 144 15.15 1.49 8.89
N GLY A 145 15.67 1.41 10.12
CA GLY A 145 14.99 2.02 11.26
C GLY A 145 14.92 3.53 11.11
N VAL A 146 13.79 4.10 11.54
CA VAL A 146 13.57 5.55 11.64
C VAL A 146 13.46 5.94 13.10
N THR A 147 13.69 7.21 13.41
CA THR A 147 13.54 7.77 14.77
C THR A 147 12.48 8.86 14.74
N PHE A 148 11.51 8.80 15.65
CA PHE A 148 10.50 9.83 15.83
C PHE A 148 11.12 11.05 16.53
N VAL A 149 10.72 12.24 16.13
CA VAL A 149 11.06 13.47 16.84
C VAL A 149 10.45 13.40 18.25
N GLU A 150 11.28 13.62 19.27
CA GLU A 150 10.91 13.47 20.68
C GLU A 150 9.69 14.35 21.03
N GLU A 151 9.67 15.59 20.54
CA GLU A 151 8.60 16.56 20.77
C GLU A 151 7.32 16.29 19.95
N SER A 152 7.35 15.37 18.98
CA SER A 152 6.17 15.05 18.19
C SER A 152 5.14 14.27 19.02
N CYS A 153 3.85 14.47 18.75
CA CYS A 153 2.77 13.67 19.35
C CYS A 153 2.41 12.43 18.51
N VAL A 154 3.25 12.06 17.55
CA VAL A 154 2.96 10.96 16.62
C VAL A 154 3.29 9.62 17.29
N THR A 155 2.35 8.67 17.21
CA THR A 155 2.53 7.30 17.71
C THR A 155 2.86 6.31 16.60
N LYS A 156 2.38 6.56 15.37
CA LYS A 156 2.64 5.72 14.21
C LYS A 156 2.77 6.52 12.92
N VAL A 157 3.67 6.06 12.07
CA VAL A 157 3.73 6.42 10.65
C VAL A 157 3.12 5.28 9.84
N ARG A 158 2.11 5.60 9.04
CA ARG A 158 1.50 4.73 8.02
C ARG A 158 2.08 5.11 6.66
N ALA A 159 3.18 4.47 6.31
CA ALA A 159 3.81 4.64 5.00
C ALA A 159 2.98 3.87 3.96
N ARG A 160 2.17 4.61 3.21
CA ARG A 160 1.28 4.08 2.18
C ARG A 160 2.06 3.92 0.89
N VAL A 161 2.07 2.70 0.37
CA VAL A 161 2.88 2.31 -0.79
C VAL A 161 1.94 2.00 -1.95
N ALA A 162 2.20 2.62 -3.10
CA ALA A 162 1.42 2.39 -4.30
C ALA A 162 1.88 1.08 -4.93
N ILE A 163 0.96 0.16 -5.21
CA ILE A 163 1.29 -1.14 -5.80
C ILE A 163 0.37 -1.39 -7.00
N ALA A 164 0.93 -1.92 -8.08
CA ALA A 164 0.20 -2.41 -9.24
C ALA A 164 0.65 -3.82 -9.61
N ASN A 165 -0.28 -4.76 -9.60
CA ASN A 165 -0.08 -6.10 -10.15
C ASN A 165 -0.54 -6.12 -11.60
N TRP A 166 0.37 -6.46 -12.50
CA TRP A 166 0.12 -6.47 -13.93
C TRP A 166 -0.18 -7.88 -14.40
N CYS A 167 -1.28 -8.00 -15.13
CA CYS A 167 -1.77 -9.27 -15.66
C CYS A 167 -2.11 -9.12 -17.14
N HIS A 168 -1.82 -10.13 -17.94
CA HIS A 168 -2.13 -10.04 -19.36
C HIS A 168 -3.40 -10.80 -19.74
N HIS A 169 -4.26 -10.18 -20.56
CA HIS A 169 -5.09 -10.97 -21.45
C HIS A 169 -5.44 -10.29 -22.79
N ARG A 170 -4.74 -10.76 -23.84
CA ARG A 170 -5.06 -10.70 -25.28
C ARG A 170 -5.11 -9.32 -25.95
N GLU A 171 -5.08 -9.37 -27.28
CA GLU A 171 -5.02 -8.21 -28.18
C GLU A 171 -6.17 -7.24 -27.90
N GLY A 172 -5.82 -6.04 -27.41
CA GLY A 172 -6.75 -4.93 -27.17
C GLY A 172 -7.15 -4.67 -25.72
N ALA A 173 -6.71 -5.46 -24.73
CA ALA A 173 -6.99 -5.20 -23.31
C ALA A 173 -5.78 -5.53 -22.41
N ARG A 174 -5.50 -4.68 -21.41
CA ARG A 174 -4.44 -4.93 -20.41
C ARG A 174 -5.07 -4.91 -19.02
N ARG A 175 -4.92 -5.99 -18.24
CA ARG A 175 -5.43 -6.03 -16.86
C ARG A 175 -4.35 -5.55 -15.90
N VAL A 176 -4.75 -4.74 -14.95
CA VAL A 176 -3.94 -4.36 -13.80
C VAL A 176 -4.86 -4.28 -12.59
N ASP A 177 -4.35 -4.66 -11.43
CA ASP A 177 -4.98 -4.41 -10.14
C ASP A 177 -4.08 -3.42 -9.40
N VAL A 178 -4.64 -2.27 -9.03
CA VAL A 178 -3.88 -1.11 -8.54
C VAL A 178 -4.41 -0.68 -7.20
N TRP A 179 -3.50 -0.42 -6.26
CA TRP A 179 -3.84 -0.05 -4.89
C TRP A 179 -3.18 1.28 -4.52
N ILE A 180 -3.95 2.35 -4.72
CA ILE A 180 -3.53 3.74 -4.51
C ILE A 180 -4.63 4.60 -3.87
N ALA A 181 -5.72 3.99 -3.41
CA ALA A 181 -6.94 4.58 -2.82
C ALA A 181 -7.66 5.69 -3.59
N ARG A 182 -7.09 6.23 -4.66
CA ARG A 182 -7.63 7.33 -5.45
C ARG A 182 -7.22 7.19 -6.90
N LEU A 183 -7.96 7.84 -7.80
CA LEU A 183 -7.57 7.94 -9.19
C LEU A 183 -6.46 8.97 -9.39
N THR A 184 -5.60 8.73 -10.38
CA THR A 184 -4.61 9.68 -10.89
C THR A 184 -4.82 9.91 -12.39
N PRO A 185 -4.16 10.90 -13.02
CA PRO A 185 -4.23 11.07 -14.48
C PRO A 185 -3.90 9.80 -15.28
N VAL A 186 -2.91 9.01 -14.85
CA VAL A 186 -2.53 7.74 -15.50
C VAL A 186 -3.41 6.57 -15.06
N PHE A 187 -3.70 6.44 -13.76
CA PHE A 187 -4.56 5.39 -13.21
C PHE A 187 -5.96 5.94 -12.93
N ASN A 188 -6.74 6.13 -14.00
CA ASN A 188 -8.01 6.86 -13.99
C ASN A 188 -9.26 5.97 -14.12
N ASP A 189 -9.13 4.66 -13.90
CA ASP A 189 -10.21 3.69 -14.04
C ASP A 189 -10.47 2.92 -12.74
N GLU A 190 -11.62 3.17 -12.11
CA GLU A 190 -12.05 2.52 -10.87
C GLU A 190 -12.25 1.00 -11.01
N ARG A 191 -12.31 0.47 -12.24
CA ARG A 191 -12.37 -0.98 -12.48
C ARG A 191 -11.05 -1.69 -12.17
N VAL A 192 -9.94 -0.94 -12.17
CA VAL A 192 -8.59 -1.46 -11.89
C VAL A 192 -7.99 -0.87 -10.62
N VAL A 193 -8.42 0.33 -10.22
CA VAL A 193 -7.98 0.99 -8.98
C VAL A 193 -8.91 0.65 -7.82
N SER A 194 -8.35 0.10 -6.74
CA SER A 194 -9.05 0.00 -5.46
C SER A 194 -9.09 1.38 -4.79
N ILE A 195 -10.27 1.99 -4.81
CA ILE A 195 -10.57 3.21 -4.06
C ILE A 195 -10.56 2.91 -2.55
N ASP A 196 -10.16 3.89 -1.74
CA ASP A 196 -10.10 3.84 -0.27
C ASP A 196 -9.16 2.78 0.35
N PHE A 197 -8.31 2.12 -0.45
CA PHE A 197 -7.36 1.14 0.04
C PHE A 197 -5.90 1.49 -0.28
N TRP A 198 -5.04 1.33 0.73
CA TRP A 198 -3.59 1.43 0.62
C TRP A 198 -2.87 0.24 1.25
N PRO A 199 -1.94 -0.42 0.52
CA PRO A 199 -0.89 -1.21 1.12
C PRO A 199 -0.07 -0.30 2.05
N THR A 200 0.11 -0.72 3.30
CA THR A 200 0.65 0.18 4.33
C THR A 200 1.76 -0.50 5.13
N LEU A 201 2.96 0.04 5.06
CA LEU A 201 4.03 -0.24 6.02
C LEU A 201 3.77 0.59 7.28
N THR A 202 3.57 -0.08 8.40
CA THR A 202 3.36 0.58 9.69
C THR A 202 4.66 0.63 10.47
N ILE A 203 5.02 1.82 10.95
CA ILE A 203 6.18 2.04 11.82
C ILE A 203 5.64 2.60 13.15
N ASN A 204 5.85 1.85 14.22
CA ASN A 204 5.39 2.20 15.57
C ASN A 204 6.49 2.96 16.32
N ARG A 205 6.13 4.06 16.99
CA ARG A 205 7.01 4.73 17.95
C ARG A 205 7.32 3.79 19.11
N ASP A 206 8.57 3.74 19.56
CA ASP A 206 8.91 2.99 20.76
C ASP A 206 8.63 3.86 21.99
N LEU A 207 7.43 3.72 22.55
CA LEU A 207 6.99 4.48 23.73
C LEU A 207 7.78 4.15 25.00
N THR A 208 8.59 3.09 25.01
CA THR A 208 9.46 2.75 26.14
C THR A 208 10.72 3.60 26.11
N THR A 209 11.32 3.80 24.93
CA THR A 209 12.58 4.54 24.79
C THR A 209 12.38 5.99 24.37
N ASN A 210 11.27 6.30 23.71
CA ASN A 210 10.89 7.62 23.21
C ASN A 210 9.41 7.88 23.55
N PRO A 211 9.07 8.14 24.83
CA PRO A 211 7.70 8.37 25.25
C PRO A 211 7.11 9.64 24.62
N LEU A 212 5.78 9.72 24.54
CA LEU A 212 5.11 10.95 24.13
C LEU A 212 5.32 12.06 25.16
N PRO A 213 5.46 13.33 24.73
CA PRO A 213 5.36 14.47 25.62
C PRO A 213 4.05 14.49 26.42
N GLU A 214 4.07 15.00 27.65
CA GLU A 214 2.91 14.98 28.56
C GLU A 214 1.66 15.66 27.96
N ASN A 215 1.84 16.66 27.10
CA ASN A 215 0.75 17.41 26.46
C ASN A 215 0.11 16.69 25.27
N CYS A 216 0.62 15.52 24.85
CA CYS A 216 0.14 14.81 23.67
C CYS A 216 -1.09 13.93 23.92
N GLY A 217 -1.44 13.67 25.19
CA GLY A 217 -2.50 12.71 25.52
C GLY A 217 -2.18 11.33 24.93
N GLU A 218 -3.12 10.76 24.16
CA GLU A 218 -2.91 9.47 23.48
C GLU A 218 -2.06 9.57 22.20
N GLY A 219 -1.75 10.79 21.74
CA GLY A 219 -1.06 11.05 20.47
C GLY A 219 -1.95 10.82 19.24
N TYR A 220 -1.34 10.86 18.05
CA TYR A 220 -2.04 10.64 16.78
C TYR A 220 -1.20 9.84 15.77
N GLU A 221 -1.85 9.30 14.74
CA GLU A 221 -1.19 8.62 13.62
C GLU A 221 -1.08 9.56 12.42
N VAL A 222 -0.05 9.35 11.60
CA VAL A 222 0.14 10.10 10.35
C VAL A 222 0.24 9.14 9.18
N ALA A 223 -0.34 9.52 8.04
CA ALA A 223 -0.15 8.84 6.77
C ALA A 223 0.91 9.57 5.95
N VAL A 224 1.78 8.81 5.29
CA VAL A 224 2.77 9.32 4.34
C VAL A 224 2.51 8.64 3.00
N GLU A 225 2.22 9.42 1.96
CA GLU A 225 1.73 8.93 0.66
C GLU A 225 2.58 9.47 -0.49
N PRO A 226 2.80 8.70 -1.57
CA PRO A 226 3.37 9.25 -2.80
C PRO A 226 2.38 10.27 -3.40
N SER A 227 2.93 11.30 -4.05
CA SER A 227 2.11 12.24 -4.81
C SER A 227 1.56 11.59 -6.08
N ASP A 228 0.57 12.21 -6.71
CA ASP A 228 0.03 11.68 -7.98
C ASP A 228 1.09 11.70 -9.09
N GLU A 229 1.97 12.69 -9.09
CA GLU A 229 3.10 12.76 -10.02
C GLU A 229 4.08 11.60 -9.82
N ASP A 230 4.37 11.24 -8.57
CA ASP A 230 5.24 10.11 -8.26
C ASP A 230 4.58 8.78 -8.63
N ILE A 231 3.30 8.62 -8.35
CA ILE A 231 2.53 7.45 -8.75
C ILE A 231 2.59 7.32 -10.28
N ASP A 232 2.26 8.38 -11.01
CA ASP A 232 2.20 8.39 -12.47
C ASP A 232 3.57 8.27 -13.14
N GLN A 233 4.64 8.57 -12.42
CA GLN A 233 6.01 8.43 -12.91
C GLN A 233 6.59 7.03 -12.66
N TYR A 234 6.42 6.49 -11.46
CA TYR A 234 7.16 5.29 -11.02
C TYR A 234 6.32 4.02 -11.02
N LEU A 235 4.99 4.12 -10.90
CA LEU A 235 4.12 2.96 -10.88
C LEU A 235 3.85 2.37 -12.28
N PRO A 236 3.73 3.12 -13.38
CA PRO A 236 3.54 2.52 -14.71
C PRO A 236 4.72 1.65 -15.12
N MET A 237 4.41 0.55 -15.80
CA MET A 237 5.43 -0.38 -16.28
C MET A 237 5.63 -0.25 -17.79
N PRO A 238 6.88 -0.13 -18.28
CA PRO A 238 7.16 -0.10 -19.71
C PRO A 238 6.55 -1.28 -20.46
N GLY A 239 5.82 -1.00 -21.53
CA GLY A 239 5.13 -2.04 -22.32
C GLY A 239 3.75 -2.43 -21.78
N PHE A 240 3.32 -1.90 -20.64
CA PHE A 240 1.96 -2.04 -20.09
C PHE A 240 1.16 -0.72 -20.27
N ILE A 241 -0.17 -0.79 -20.42
CA ILE A 241 -1.06 0.38 -20.56
C ILE A 241 -1.90 0.38 -19.28
N PRO A 242 -1.77 1.41 -18.44
CA PRO A 242 -2.69 1.66 -17.34
C PRO A 242 -4.08 2.02 -17.89
N GLY A 243 -5.14 1.31 -17.46
CA GLY A 243 -6.52 1.80 -17.59
C GLY A 243 -7.27 1.59 -18.93
N ILE A 244 -6.98 0.53 -19.71
CA ILE A 244 -7.83 0.14 -20.88
C ILE A 244 -8.12 -1.36 -20.90
#